data_AF-A0A348AQL7-F1
#
_entry.id   AF-A0A348AQL7-F1
#
_cell.length_a   1.000
_cell.length_b   1.000
_cell.length_c   1.000
_cell.angle_alpha   90.00
_cell.angle_beta   90.00
_cell.angle_gamma   90.00
#
_symmetry.space_group_name_H-M   'P 1'
#
loop_
_entity.id
_entity.type
_entity.pdbx_description
1 polymer ?
#
loop_
_entity_poly.entity_id
_entity_poly.type
_entity_poly.pdbx_seq_one_letter_code
_entity_poly.pdbx_strand_id
1 'polypeptide(L)'
;MKGEKGCESRHIDDGVLYQAFVDVFNTLVENKDYFLGKWQKLRESDNPLRRYKAKQFSKIITEAEPINEFDTDLYFALMEKVVAYDDDRLMVGLLDGTEVECIIE
;
A
#
# COMPACT_ATOMS: atom_id res chain seq x y z
N MET A 1 7.72 9.72 40.36
CA MET A 1 8.49 10.80 39.72
C MET A 1 7.67 11.34 38.56
N LYS A 2 7.83 12.62 38.18
CA LYS A 2 7.16 13.20 37.00
C LYS A 2 8.19 13.22 35.87
N GLY A 3 7.90 12.59 34.73
CA GLY A 3 8.80 12.57 33.56
C GLY A 3 9.38 11.21 33.17
N GLU A 4 8.84 10.09 33.66
CA GLU A 4 9.16 8.77 33.09
C GLU A 4 8.55 8.66 31.69
N LYS A 5 9.37 8.29 30.70
CA LYS A 5 8.95 8.10 29.31
C LYS A 5 8.01 6.90 29.26
N GLY A 6 6.70 7.15 29.37
CA GLY A 6 5.67 6.11 29.40
C GLY A 6 5.34 5.51 28.03
N CYS A 7 5.88 6.08 26.95
CA CYS A 7 5.66 5.60 25.59
C CYS A 7 7.00 5.49 24.86
N GLU A 8 7.30 4.29 24.37
CA GLU A 8 8.44 4.05 23.50
C GLU A 8 8.15 4.44 22.05
N SER A 9 6.98 5.05 21.75
CA SER A 9 6.54 5.33 20.39
C SER A 9 7.64 5.99 19.58
N ARG A 10 8.09 5.27 18.55
CA ARG A 10 9.05 5.79 17.58
C ARG A 10 8.29 6.72 16.65
N HIS A 11 8.81 7.93 16.48
CA HIS A 11 8.30 8.84 15.46
C HIS A 11 8.65 8.25 14.10
N ILE A 12 7.65 8.15 13.22
CA ILE A 12 7.85 7.70 11.85
C ILE A 12 7.96 8.95 11.00
N ASP A 13 9.06 9.06 10.28
CA ASP A 13 9.28 10.14 9.33
C ASP A 13 8.33 9.97 8.14
N ASP A 14 7.69 11.05 7.70
CA ASP A 14 6.78 11.01 6.54
C ASP A 14 7.48 10.49 5.28
N GLY A 15 8.80 10.72 5.14
CA GLY A 15 9.63 10.18 4.07
C GLY A 15 9.64 8.66 4.02
N VAL A 16 9.57 7.99 5.17
CA VAL A 16 9.45 6.51 5.24
C VAL A 16 8.10 6.06 4.70
N LEU A 17 7.02 6.79 5.00
CA LEU A 17 5.68 6.46 4.50
C LEU A 17 5.59 6.65 2.98
N TYR A 18 6.23 7.69 2.45
CA TYR A 18 6.30 7.94 1.02
C TYR A 18 7.12 6.86 0.30
N GLN A 19 8.27 6.48 0.87
CA GLN A 19 9.08 5.40 0.30
C GLN A 19 8.34 4.06 0.34
N ALA A 20 7.67 3.73 1.44
CA ALA A 20 6.87 2.52 1.54
C ALA A 20 5.78 2.44 0.46
N PHE A 21 5.15 3.58 0.12
CA PHE A 21 4.21 3.62 -0.99
C PHE A 21 4.88 3.34 -2.35
N VAL A 22 6.03 3.98 -2.62
CA VAL A 22 6.80 3.77 -3.85
C VAL A 22 7.18 2.28 -4.00
N ASP A 23 7.66 1.66 -2.93
CA ASP A 23 8.07 0.26 -2.93
C ASP A 23 6.89 -0.69 -3.17
N VAL A 24 5.75 -0.43 -2.50
CA VAL A 24 4.52 -1.21 -2.72
C VAL A 24 4.02 -1.05 -4.14
N PHE A 25 3.98 0.18 -4.67
CA PHE A 25 3.54 0.43 -6.04
C PHE A 25 4.43 -0.29 -7.05
N ASN A 26 5.75 -0.18 -6.89
CA ASN A 26 6.72 -0.85 -7.77
C ASN A 26 6.57 -2.36 -7.69
N THR A 27 6.33 -2.92 -6.50
CA THR A 27 6.00 -4.35 -6.33
C THR A 27 4.76 -4.76 -7.13
N LEU A 28 3.71 -3.92 -7.17
CA LEU A 28 2.52 -4.18 -7.99
C LEU A 28 2.85 -4.21 -9.49
N VAL A 29 3.66 -3.25 -9.95
CA VAL A 29 4.03 -3.11 -11.37
C VAL A 29 4.95 -4.26 -11.82
N GLU A 30 5.95 -4.59 -11.03
CA GLU A 30 6.89 -5.69 -11.29
C GLU A 30 6.19 -7.05 -11.32
N ASN A 31 5.15 -7.22 -10.50
CA ASN A 31 4.36 -8.45 -10.42
C ASN A 31 2.98 -8.32 -11.08
N LYS A 32 2.85 -7.46 -12.12
CA LYS A 32 1.56 -7.11 -12.72
C LYS A 32 0.71 -8.28 -13.16
N ASP A 33 1.30 -9.33 -13.74
CA ASP A 33 0.53 -10.49 -14.22
C ASP A 33 -0.19 -11.22 -13.07
N TYR A 34 0.46 -11.32 -11.91
CA TYR A 34 -0.14 -11.88 -10.70
C TYR A 34 -1.33 -11.02 -10.23
N PHE A 35 -1.14 -9.71 -10.12
CA PHE A 35 -2.18 -8.80 -9.64
C PHE A 35 -3.34 -8.65 -10.61
N LEU A 36 -3.09 -8.62 -11.92
CA LEU A 36 -4.13 -8.63 -12.95
C LEU A 36 -4.97 -9.92 -12.88
N GLY A 37 -4.33 -11.08 -12.70
CA GLY A 37 -5.02 -12.35 -12.49
C GLY A 37 -5.86 -12.36 -11.19
N LYS A 38 -5.33 -11.79 -10.10
CA LYS A 38 -6.06 -11.60 -8.84
C LYS A 38 -7.30 -10.72 -9.03
N TRP A 39 -7.15 -9.55 -9.66
CA TRP A 39 -8.24 -8.61 -9.88
C TRP A 39 -9.28 -9.11 -10.87
N GLN A 40 -8.90 -9.94 -11.83
CA GLN A 40 -9.86 -10.63 -12.69
C GLN A 40 -10.81 -11.50 -11.87
N LYS A 41 -10.30 -12.28 -10.92
CA LYS A 41 -11.13 -13.10 -10.00
C LYS A 41 -11.96 -12.24 -9.05
N LEU A 42 -11.38 -11.12 -8.58
CA LEU A 42 -12.07 -10.20 -7.67
C LEU A 42 -13.29 -9.52 -8.30
N ARG A 43 -13.42 -9.50 -9.63
CA ARG A 43 -14.61 -8.97 -10.34
C ARG A 43 -15.87 -9.77 -10.06
N GLU A 44 -15.75 -11.02 -9.63
CA GLU A 44 -16.86 -11.89 -9.24
C GLU A 44 -17.14 -11.87 -7.72
N SER A 45 -16.38 -11.08 -6.95
CA SER A 45 -16.59 -10.92 -5.50
C SER A 45 -17.95 -10.28 -5.20
N ASP A 46 -18.63 -10.67 -4.13
CA ASP A 46 -19.89 -10.05 -3.69
C ASP A 46 -19.71 -8.59 -3.22
N ASN A 47 -18.49 -8.18 -2.85
CA ASN A 47 -18.20 -6.83 -2.38
C ASN A 47 -18.12 -5.82 -3.54
N PRO A 48 -19.09 -4.87 -3.66
CA PRO A 48 -19.13 -3.93 -4.79
C PRO A 48 -17.93 -2.96 -4.83
N LEU A 49 -17.41 -2.56 -3.68
CA LEU A 49 -16.25 -1.66 -3.59
C LEU A 49 -14.99 -2.37 -4.10
N ARG A 50 -14.77 -3.63 -3.68
CA ARG A 50 -13.66 -4.45 -4.16
C ARG A 50 -13.73 -4.69 -5.66
N ARG A 51 -14.93 -4.95 -6.22
CA ARG A 51 -15.12 -5.06 -7.68
C ARG A 51 -14.76 -3.77 -8.42
N TYR A 52 -15.18 -2.62 -7.88
CA TYR A 52 -14.86 -1.31 -8.46
C TYR A 52 -13.35 -1.05 -8.44
N LYS A 53 -12.71 -1.27 -7.28
CA LYS A 53 -11.26 -1.07 -7.12
C LYS A 53 -10.44 -2.03 -7.98
N ALA A 54 -10.83 -3.30 -8.10
CA ALA A 54 -10.17 -4.25 -9.00
C ALA A 54 -10.13 -3.77 -10.46
N LYS A 55 -11.23 -3.17 -10.96
CA LYS A 55 -11.28 -2.59 -12.31
C LYS A 55 -10.38 -1.36 -12.43
N GLN A 56 -10.44 -0.46 -11.45
CA GLN A 56 -9.62 0.75 -11.41
C GLN A 56 -8.11 0.40 -11.36
N PHE A 57 -7.71 -0.51 -10.48
CA PHE A 57 -6.33 -0.93 -10.27
C PHE A 57 -5.78 -1.63 -11.50
N SER A 58 -6.57 -2.52 -12.12
CA SER A 58 -6.17 -3.16 -13.39
C SER A 58 -5.84 -2.12 -14.46
N LYS A 59 -6.64 -1.06 -14.58
CA LYS A 59 -6.40 0.01 -15.56
C LYS A 59 -5.11 0.77 -15.26
N ILE A 60 -4.88 1.13 -13.99
CA ILE A 60 -3.68 1.85 -13.56
C ILE A 60 -2.42 1.01 -13.87
N ILE A 61 -2.40 -0.25 -13.44
CA ILE A 61 -1.18 -1.08 -13.50
C ILE A 61 -0.87 -1.63 -14.89
N THR A 62 -1.86 -1.78 -15.77
CA THR A 62 -1.62 -2.30 -17.14
C THR A 62 -0.63 -1.43 -17.93
N GLU A 63 -0.69 -0.11 -17.74
CA GLU A 63 0.13 0.87 -18.46
C GLU A 63 1.21 1.52 -17.56
N ALA A 64 1.27 1.14 -16.29
CA ALA A 64 2.21 1.73 -15.34
C ALA A 64 3.63 1.19 -15.52
N GLU A 65 4.58 2.08 -15.25
CA GLU A 65 6.00 1.77 -15.06
C GLU A 65 6.38 2.05 -13.60
N PRO A 66 7.47 1.46 -13.08
CA PRO A 66 7.97 1.79 -11.75
C PRO A 66 8.24 3.28 -11.60
N ILE A 67 7.93 3.82 -10.43
CA ILE A 67 8.13 5.23 -10.07
C ILE A 67 9.31 5.35 -9.11
N ASN A 68 10.00 6.50 -9.17
CA ASN A 68 11.10 6.84 -8.25
C ASN A 68 10.68 7.85 -7.19
N GLU A 69 9.53 8.50 -7.36
CA GLU A 69 9.03 9.55 -6.49
C GLU A 69 7.58 9.30 -6.12
N PHE A 70 7.17 9.82 -4.97
CA PHE A 70 5.81 9.70 -4.48
C PHE A 70 4.84 10.47 -5.37
N ASP A 71 3.81 9.77 -5.86
CA ASP A 71 2.72 10.35 -6.63
C ASP A 71 1.43 10.37 -5.79
N THR A 72 0.92 11.58 -5.56
CA THR A 72 -0.25 11.81 -4.69
C THR A 72 -1.53 11.22 -5.29
N ASP A 73 -1.70 11.27 -6.61
CA ASP A 73 -2.89 10.78 -7.28
C ASP A 73 -2.91 9.25 -7.26
N LEU A 74 -1.76 8.60 -7.49
CA LEU A 74 -1.61 7.16 -7.35
C LEU A 74 -1.82 6.72 -5.90
N TYR A 75 -1.29 7.46 -4.94
CA TYR A 75 -1.50 7.18 -3.52
C TYR A 75 -2.98 7.16 -3.16
N PHE A 76 -3.72 8.22 -3.48
CA PHE A 76 -5.16 8.28 -3.19
C PHE A 76 -5.99 7.27 -4.01
N ALA A 77 -5.52 6.90 -5.20
CA ALA A 77 -6.20 5.89 -6.00
C ALA A 77 -6.13 4.50 -5.35
N LEU A 78 -5.00 4.15 -4.71
CA LEU A 78 -4.64 2.80 -4.32
C LEU A 78 -4.67 2.53 -2.80
N MET A 79 -4.24 3.48 -1.97
CA MET A 79 -3.98 3.26 -0.55
C MET A 79 -5.23 3.30 0.31
N GLU A 80 -5.35 2.36 1.24
CA GLU A 80 -6.40 2.33 2.27
C GLU A 80 -5.87 2.78 3.63
N LYS A 81 -4.77 2.18 4.08
CA LYS A 81 -4.19 2.42 5.41
C LYS A 81 -2.71 2.07 5.41
N VAL A 82 -1.98 2.67 6.34
CA VAL A 82 -0.67 2.19 6.77
C VAL A 82 -0.75 1.97 8.27
N VAL A 83 -0.39 0.77 8.71
CA VAL A 83 -0.32 0.42 10.14
C VAL A 83 1.14 0.27 10.50
N ALA A 84 1.59 1.03 11.49
CA ALA A 84 2.94 0.91 12.00
C ALA A 84 2.98 0.11 13.30
N TYR A 85 4.02 -0.71 13.43
CA TYR A 85 4.29 -1.55 14.59
C TYR A 85 5.57 -1.10 15.28
N ASP A 86 5.72 -1.44 16.56
CA ASP A 86 6.86 -1.04 17.40
C ASP A 86 8.19 -1.73 17.00
N ASP A 87 8.12 -2.78 16.17
CA ASP A 87 9.25 -3.58 15.68
C ASP A 87 9.72 -3.16 14.27
N ASP A 88 9.61 -1.87 13.95
CA ASP A 88 10.04 -1.27 12.68
C ASP A 88 9.36 -1.87 11.44
N ARG A 89 8.15 -2.42 11.62
CA ARG A 89 7.32 -2.97 10.54
C ARG A 89 6.18 -2.03 10.18
N LEU A 90 5.94 -1.91 8.88
CA LEU A 90 4.76 -1.27 8.30
C LEU A 90 3.91 -2.31 7.60
N MET A 91 2.60 -2.27 7.83
CA MET A 91 1.62 -3.02 7.06
C MET A 91 0.82 -2.04 6.21
N VAL A 92 1.04 -2.10 4.90
CA VAL A 92 0.38 -1.27 3.89
C VAL A 92 -0.86 -1.99 3.39
N GLY A 93 -2.03 -1.41 3.63
CA GLY A 93 -3.31 -1.88 3.11
C GLY A 93 -3.73 -1.11 1.86
N LEU A 94 -4.12 -1.83 0.80
CA LEU A 94 -4.66 -1.26 -0.43
C LEU A 94 -6.18 -1.41 -0.48
N LEU A 95 -6.85 -0.52 -1.22
CA LEU A 95 -8.32 -0.47 -1.32
C LEU A 95 -8.96 -1.70 -1.99
N ASP A 96 -8.18 -2.57 -2.63
CA ASP A 96 -8.65 -3.88 -3.12
C ASP A 96 -8.67 -4.96 -2.02
N GLY A 97 -8.13 -4.65 -0.84
CA GLY A 97 -7.94 -5.55 0.29
C GLY A 97 -6.61 -6.31 0.29
N THR A 98 -5.62 -5.92 -0.54
CA THR A 98 -4.24 -6.40 -0.40
C THR A 98 -3.62 -5.82 0.86
N GLU A 99 -2.87 -6.63 1.59
CA GLU A 99 -1.98 -6.13 2.63
C GLU A 99 -0.54 -6.54 2.30
N VAL A 100 0.39 -5.59 2.37
CA VAL A 100 1.81 -5.76 2.06
C VAL A 100 2.62 -5.37 3.29
N GLU A 101 3.52 -6.24 3.72
CA GLU A 101 4.44 -5.95 4.82
C GLU A 101 5.72 -5.31 4.27
N CYS A 102 6.14 -4.20 4.88
CA CYS A 102 7.37 -3.49 4.61
C CYS A 102 8.17 -3.36 5.91
N ILE A 103 9.50 -3.46 5.83
CA ILE A 103 10.40 -3.24 6.97
C ILE A 103 11.00 -1.84 6.79
N ILE A 104 11.02 -1.05 7.85
CA ILE A 104 11.67 0.26 7.88
C ILE A 104 13.17 0.00 8.06
N GLU A 105 13.99 0.42 7.09
CA GLU A 105 15.46 0.41 7.20
C GLU A 105 16.01 1.65 7.92
#